data_AF-M4N7N9-F1
#
_entry.id   AF-M4N7N9-F1
#
_cell.length_a   1.000
_cell.length_b   1.000
_cell.length_c   1.000
_cell.angle_alpha   90.00
_cell.angle_beta   90.00
_cell.angle_gamma   90.00
#
_symmetry.space_group_name_H-M   'P 1'
#
loop_
_entity.id
_entity.type
_entity.pdbx_description
1 polymer ?
#
loop_
_entity_poly.entity_id
_entity_poly.type
_entity_poly.pdbx_seq_one_letter_code
_entity_poly.pdbx_strand_id
1 'polypeptide(L)'
;MKKLSIIAFLLTLVASLFWQPQMASADELSGHAHENGLRYLISKSAIVQDANGSYRPNDNVTRSEFASYLSKVLKLEANDGKVFTDVPDTNMYLTDIQLAATAGIITGYADGSFKPDAAISRQHMAIMLERAIDYLKIPKGTSSITFKDNASIIKDYRPAVAVGAHLGIINGSNGYFMPEKNATIGQAATFIQRLMLLSGDSAPDTSTYAIKEIANGTLVGNQGFPSFDAADKALTKNTQVIVQKDKIVKMTSGYVVTNKYVALNSETIKDQIAVAGNTEMEYISSDATQVKVRLAGQVGYLKQADVTLIPFSLSKGRSYYSNENGEIKHTLFDYNTNKYSSSYVYGKAPAFMKQGEQYFSWNGINFTNGNGSSKGEAYNYYQFLPARATTQYTAEELDAYIMNKLAEMESTGITLYKDATTKSKLIGLGQTLKEVEANSKINAMLILALAQHESAYGMSEHAQKLNNLFGLYVYDTNPLNKEFESVAVNINELVEKFLQPNYITPGGSPGRNYANGAVVGSKALGFNVKYASDPYWGAKIAGHYYRAEKALGFKDANNPYTIGLTTSNGLNVRTDASTSNSPLFTYARSGMPVIVTNTGTNGWYEVLSDKLHSGTAYISKEYIQVINTVK
;
A
#
# COMPACT_ATOMS: atom_id res chain seq x y z
N MET A 1 -0.30 30.84 33.84
CA MET A 1 1.04 31.06 33.25
C MET A 1 1.59 29.74 32.72
N LYS A 2 2.20 29.78 31.53
CA LYS A 2 2.87 28.70 30.75
C LYS A 2 2.01 27.91 29.74
N LYS A 3 1.73 28.63 28.64
CA LYS A 3 1.68 28.28 27.19
C LYS A 3 0.98 26.98 26.74
N LEU A 4 -0.23 27.18 26.21
CA LEU A 4 -0.90 26.33 25.23
C LEU A 4 -0.11 26.24 23.92
N SER A 5 -0.18 25.10 23.25
CA SER A 5 0.07 24.97 21.80
C SER A 5 -1.09 24.21 21.18
N ILE A 6 -1.90 24.94 20.45
CA ILE A 6 -3.05 24.52 19.64
C ILE A 6 -2.50 24.12 18.27
N ILE A 7 -2.86 22.92 17.78
CA ILE A 7 -2.82 22.64 16.34
C ILE A 7 -4.18 22.06 15.95
N ALA A 8 -4.90 22.86 15.18
CA ALA A 8 -6.21 22.59 14.61
C ALA A 8 -6.12 21.62 13.42
N PHE A 9 -7.17 20.84 13.16
CA PHE A 9 -7.57 20.59 11.79
C PHE A 9 -9.10 20.52 11.65
N LEU A 10 -9.56 21.27 10.66
CA LEU A 10 -10.92 21.69 10.37
C LEU A 10 -11.65 20.64 9.51
N LEU A 11 -12.94 20.48 9.76
CA LEU A 11 -13.90 19.84 8.85
C LEU A 11 -14.26 20.84 7.73
N THR A 12 -14.23 20.44 6.46
CA THR A 12 -15.05 21.06 5.41
C THR A 12 -15.62 20.02 4.45
N LEU A 13 -16.93 20.10 4.28
CA LEU A 13 -17.77 19.42 3.32
C LEU A 13 -18.01 20.38 2.14
N VAL A 14 -17.49 20.14 0.93
CA VAL A 14 -18.01 20.74 -0.33
C VAL A 14 -17.68 19.86 -1.55
N ALA A 15 -18.72 19.62 -2.36
CA ALA A 15 -18.79 19.35 -3.81
C ALA A 15 -17.93 18.26 -4.47
N SER A 16 -18.66 17.34 -5.11
CA SER A 16 -18.27 16.59 -6.29
C SER A 16 -17.77 17.49 -7.42
N LEU A 17 -16.46 17.49 -7.63
CA LEU A 17 -15.82 17.71 -8.93
C LEU A 17 -14.76 16.62 -9.07
N PHE A 18 -14.69 16.01 -10.26
CA PHE A 18 -13.76 14.94 -10.59
C PHE A 18 -12.33 15.29 -10.16
N TRP A 19 -11.88 14.71 -9.05
CA TRP A 19 -10.47 14.79 -8.66
C TRP A 19 -9.73 13.72 -9.46
N GLN A 20 -9.25 14.11 -10.64
CA GLN A 20 -8.11 13.41 -11.21
C GLN A 20 -6.94 13.63 -10.26
N PRO A 21 -6.25 12.57 -9.78
CA PRO A 21 -5.03 12.77 -9.03
C PRO A 21 -4.08 13.53 -9.97
N GLN A 22 -3.76 14.76 -9.61
CA GLN A 22 -2.67 15.47 -10.26
C GLN A 22 -1.44 14.60 -9.99
N MET A 23 -0.97 13.90 -11.03
CA MET A 23 0.32 13.20 -10.99
C MET A 23 1.31 14.17 -10.36
N ALA A 24 2.09 13.72 -9.38
CA ALA A 24 3.27 14.48 -8.98
C ALA A 24 4.05 14.73 -10.28
N SER A 25 4.01 15.96 -10.77
CA SER A 25 4.61 16.29 -12.05
C SER A 25 6.07 15.93 -11.91
N ALA A 26 6.57 15.09 -12.82
CA ALA A 26 7.99 14.94 -12.98
C ALA A 26 8.60 16.35 -13.08
N ASP A 27 9.77 16.56 -12.48
CA ASP A 27 10.44 17.86 -12.61
C ASP A 27 10.66 18.16 -14.11
N GLU A 28 10.83 19.43 -14.46
CA GLU A 28 10.98 19.89 -15.87
C GLU A 28 12.07 19.13 -16.66
N LEU A 29 12.97 18.44 -15.95
CA LEU A 29 14.14 17.75 -16.50
C LEU A 29 13.88 16.25 -16.75
N SER A 30 12.99 15.62 -15.99
CA SER A 30 12.74 14.18 -16.03
C SER A 30 12.20 13.75 -17.40
N GLY A 31 12.94 12.88 -18.09
CA GLY A 31 12.59 12.39 -19.43
C GLY A 31 13.00 13.33 -20.58
N HIS A 32 13.65 14.46 -20.28
CA HIS A 32 14.15 15.37 -21.29
C HIS A 32 15.39 14.78 -22.00
N ALA A 33 15.53 15.00 -23.32
CA ALA A 33 16.64 14.45 -24.12
C ALA A 33 18.05 14.89 -23.65
N HIS A 34 18.11 15.97 -22.89
CA HIS A 34 19.33 16.56 -22.34
C HIS A 34 19.41 16.51 -20.81
N GLU A 35 18.59 15.67 -20.17
CA GLU A 35 18.47 15.57 -18.70
C GLU A 35 19.82 15.44 -17.99
N ASN A 36 20.68 14.52 -18.45
CA ASN A 36 21.99 14.27 -17.85
C ASN A 36 22.88 15.51 -17.82
N GLY A 37 22.91 16.28 -18.92
CA GLY A 37 23.70 17.50 -19.01
C GLY A 37 23.14 18.60 -18.11
N LEU A 38 21.82 18.75 -18.08
CA LEU A 38 21.13 19.74 -17.24
C LEU A 38 21.38 19.47 -15.76
N ARG A 39 21.20 18.22 -15.31
CA ARG A 39 21.48 17.81 -13.92
C ARG A 39 22.96 17.96 -13.57
N TYR A 40 23.86 17.68 -14.50
CA TYR A 40 25.30 17.96 -14.33
C TYR A 40 25.55 19.44 -14.03
N LEU A 41 25.05 20.36 -14.85
CA LEU A 41 25.25 21.79 -14.63
C LEU A 41 24.58 22.29 -13.35
N ILE A 42 23.40 21.78 -12.99
CA ILE A 42 22.74 22.10 -11.71
C ILE A 42 23.62 21.66 -10.53
N SER A 43 24.20 20.45 -10.58
CA SER A 43 25.08 19.95 -9.52
C SER A 43 26.36 20.79 -9.34
N LYS A 44 26.76 21.53 -10.37
CA LYS A 44 27.90 22.46 -10.36
C LYS A 44 27.47 23.92 -10.11
N SER A 45 26.20 24.16 -9.77
CA SER A 45 25.60 25.49 -9.62
C SER A 45 25.76 26.39 -10.85
N ALA A 46 25.93 25.79 -12.02
CA ALA A 46 26.19 26.47 -13.28
C ALA A 46 24.90 27.05 -13.90
N ILE A 47 23.79 26.32 -13.81
CA ILE A 47 22.46 26.80 -14.18
C ILE A 47 21.67 27.14 -12.92
N VAL A 48 20.97 28.28 -12.95
CA VAL A 48 20.05 28.72 -11.90
C VAL A 48 18.61 28.78 -12.43
N GLN A 49 17.64 28.60 -11.53
CA GLN A 49 16.22 28.73 -11.88
C GLN A 49 15.87 30.20 -12.13
N ASP A 50 14.89 30.44 -13.01
CA ASP A 50 14.26 31.74 -13.17
C ASP A 50 13.32 32.09 -12.00
N ALA A 51 12.66 33.25 -12.06
CA ALA A 51 11.73 33.71 -11.03
C ALA A 51 10.54 32.77 -10.79
N ASN A 52 10.24 31.88 -11.74
CA ASN A 52 9.15 30.90 -11.66
C ASN A 52 9.64 29.50 -11.23
N GLY A 53 10.93 29.34 -10.94
CA GLY A 53 11.51 28.04 -10.60
C GLY A 53 11.85 27.14 -11.80
N SER A 54 11.87 27.66 -13.04
CA SER A 54 12.21 26.90 -14.25
C SER A 54 13.69 26.98 -14.60
N TYR A 55 14.26 25.87 -15.09
CA TYR A 55 15.61 25.79 -15.66
C TYR A 55 15.66 26.05 -17.17
N ARG A 56 14.50 26.20 -17.82
CA ARG A 56 14.34 26.62 -19.22
C ARG A 56 15.14 25.78 -20.23
N PRO A 57 15.09 24.43 -20.19
CA PRO A 57 16.01 23.58 -20.97
C PRO A 57 15.86 23.70 -22.49
N ASN A 58 14.71 24.21 -22.97
CA ASN A 58 14.39 24.40 -24.38
C ASN A 58 14.63 25.82 -24.89
N ASP A 59 14.92 26.78 -24.00
CA ASP A 59 15.22 28.15 -24.40
C ASP A 59 16.59 28.23 -25.05
N ASN A 60 16.76 29.19 -25.96
CA ASN A 60 18.06 29.51 -26.52
C ASN A 60 18.98 30.07 -25.42
N VAL A 61 20.19 29.53 -25.34
CA VAL A 61 21.20 30.00 -24.39
C VAL A 61 21.87 31.26 -24.92
N THR A 62 22.02 32.28 -24.07
CA THR A 62 22.76 33.50 -24.42
C THR A 62 24.27 33.28 -24.34
N ARG A 63 25.03 34.20 -24.93
CA ARG A 63 26.50 34.17 -24.83
C ARG A 63 26.98 34.38 -23.39
N SER A 64 26.31 35.22 -22.61
CA SER A 64 26.62 35.43 -21.19
C SER A 64 26.33 34.20 -20.33
N GLU A 65 25.18 33.55 -20.54
CA GLU A 65 24.82 32.29 -19.87
C GLU A 65 25.85 31.19 -20.19
N PHE A 66 26.20 31.01 -21.47
CA PHE A 66 27.15 29.97 -21.85
C PHE A 66 28.56 30.21 -21.31
N ALA A 67 29.03 31.46 -21.27
CA ALA A 67 30.28 31.83 -20.62
C ALA A 67 30.25 31.54 -19.11
N SER A 68 29.13 31.87 -18.44
CA SER A 68 28.91 31.53 -17.02
C SER A 68 28.95 30.04 -16.76
N TYR A 69 28.31 29.23 -17.61
CA TYR A 69 28.34 27.78 -17.45
C TYR A 69 29.76 27.23 -17.51
N LEU A 70 30.57 27.66 -18.50
CA LEU A 70 31.97 27.26 -18.62
C LEU A 70 32.83 27.76 -17.45
N SER A 71 32.67 29.03 -17.04
CA SER A 71 33.39 29.61 -15.90
C SER A 71 33.21 28.76 -14.64
N LYS A 72 31.96 28.44 -14.31
CA LYS A 72 31.61 27.72 -13.08
C LYS A 72 32.04 26.26 -13.09
N VAL A 73 31.85 25.54 -14.20
CA VAL A 73 32.26 24.11 -14.26
C VAL A 73 33.78 23.95 -14.28
N LEU A 74 34.51 24.89 -14.91
CA LEU A 74 35.97 24.89 -14.94
C LEU A 74 36.58 25.44 -13.65
N LYS A 75 35.76 26.04 -12.77
CA LYS A 75 36.18 26.68 -11.52
C LYS A 75 37.28 27.71 -11.75
N LEU A 76 37.09 28.59 -12.73
CA LEU A 76 38.06 29.62 -13.07
C LEU A 76 38.28 30.55 -11.86
N GLU A 77 39.54 30.86 -11.55
CA GLU A 77 39.91 31.67 -10.39
C GLU A 77 40.01 33.16 -10.72
N ALA A 78 39.67 34.01 -9.74
CA ALA A 78 39.58 35.46 -9.86
C ALA A 78 40.89 36.10 -10.36
N ASN A 79 40.75 37.01 -11.33
CA ASN A 79 41.82 37.84 -11.85
C ASN A 79 41.24 39.18 -12.32
N ASP A 80 42.08 40.21 -12.45
CA ASP A 80 41.75 41.49 -13.06
C ASP A 80 41.51 41.27 -14.56
N GLY A 81 40.26 40.96 -14.92
CA GLY A 81 39.91 40.43 -16.22
C GLY A 81 39.66 41.47 -17.30
N LYS A 82 39.76 41.02 -18.55
CA LYS A 82 39.42 41.82 -19.74
C LYS A 82 37.96 42.27 -19.70
N VAL A 83 37.72 43.58 -19.75
CA VAL A 83 36.37 44.18 -19.83
C VAL A 83 35.97 44.39 -21.29
N PHE A 84 34.75 44.01 -21.64
CA PHE A 84 34.16 44.27 -22.95
C PHE A 84 33.32 45.55 -22.91
N THR A 85 33.31 46.32 -24.00
CA THR A 85 32.68 47.65 -24.03
C THR A 85 31.16 47.64 -23.84
N ASP A 86 30.52 46.49 -24.07
CA ASP A 86 29.08 46.28 -24.00
C ASP A 86 28.63 45.38 -22.84
N VAL A 87 29.51 45.13 -21.86
CA VAL A 87 29.18 44.39 -20.63
C VAL A 87 29.26 45.36 -19.45
N PRO A 88 28.12 45.94 -19.01
CA PRO A 88 28.09 46.89 -17.90
C PRO A 88 28.35 46.19 -16.55
N ASP A 89 28.79 46.97 -15.55
CA ASP A 89 29.04 46.47 -14.18
C ASP A 89 27.78 45.89 -13.50
N THR A 90 26.59 46.23 -14.01
CA THR A 90 25.30 45.71 -13.56
C THR A 90 24.94 44.34 -14.16
N ASN A 91 25.74 43.81 -15.10
CA ASN A 91 25.48 42.51 -15.70
C ASN A 91 25.70 41.39 -14.66
N MET A 92 24.68 40.56 -14.43
CA MET A 92 24.74 39.48 -13.43
C MET A 92 25.80 38.41 -13.73
N TYR A 93 26.29 38.32 -14.96
CA TYR A 93 27.34 37.38 -15.39
C TYR A 93 28.71 38.06 -15.55
N LEU A 94 28.88 39.32 -15.12
CA LEU A 94 30.11 40.10 -15.31
C LEU A 94 31.36 39.33 -14.88
N THR A 95 31.37 38.83 -13.64
CA THR A 95 32.53 38.11 -13.08
C THR A 95 32.85 36.87 -13.91
N ASP A 96 31.85 36.06 -14.25
CA ASP A 96 32.05 34.85 -15.04
C ASP A 96 32.56 35.14 -16.46
N ILE A 97 32.07 36.22 -17.08
CA ILE A 97 32.54 36.68 -18.39
C ILE A 97 34.01 37.10 -18.29
N GLN A 98 34.39 37.89 -17.27
CA GLN A 98 35.77 38.32 -17.05
C GLN A 98 36.71 37.12 -16.84
N LEU A 99 36.29 36.15 -16.02
CA LEU A 99 37.03 34.90 -15.78
C LEU A 99 37.24 34.11 -17.07
N ALA A 100 36.18 33.88 -17.84
CA ALA A 100 36.26 33.17 -19.12
C ALA A 100 37.14 33.92 -20.14
N ALA A 101 37.16 35.26 -20.11
CA ALA A 101 37.98 36.06 -21.00
C ALA A 101 39.47 35.93 -20.65
N THR A 102 39.79 36.02 -19.36
CA THR A 102 41.15 35.85 -18.84
C THR A 102 41.69 34.44 -19.10
N ALA A 103 40.85 33.42 -18.96
CA ALA A 103 41.20 32.04 -19.27
C ALA A 103 41.38 31.77 -20.79
N GLY A 104 41.16 32.78 -21.65
CA GLY A 104 41.27 32.66 -23.10
C GLY A 104 40.10 31.92 -23.76
N ILE A 105 39.04 31.63 -23.01
CA ILE A 105 37.86 30.90 -23.50
C ILE A 105 37.00 31.82 -24.37
N ILE A 106 36.88 33.09 -24.00
CA ILE A 106 36.22 34.12 -24.81
C ILE A 106 37.18 35.24 -25.20
N THR A 107 37.02 35.77 -26.41
CA THR A 107 37.92 36.80 -26.96
C THR A 107 37.23 38.12 -27.28
N GLY A 108 35.90 38.10 -27.45
CA GLY A 108 35.11 39.22 -27.98
C GLY A 108 35.22 39.34 -29.51
N TYR A 109 34.56 40.36 -30.05
CA TYR A 109 34.65 40.79 -31.44
C TYR A 109 35.77 41.83 -31.61
N ALA A 110 36.15 42.09 -32.88
CA ALA A 110 37.21 43.04 -33.20
C ALA A 110 36.91 44.49 -32.78
N ASP A 111 35.62 44.83 -32.63
CA ASP A 111 35.15 46.13 -32.16
C ASP A 111 35.20 46.30 -30.63
N GLY A 112 35.68 45.29 -29.89
CA GLY A 112 35.75 45.31 -28.43
C GLY A 112 34.49 44.84 -27.71
N SER A 113 33.42 44.49 -28.46
CA SER A 113 32.16 43.98 -27.90
C SER A 113 32.19 42.47 -27.61
N PHE A 114 31.28 41.99 -26.77
CA PHE A 114 31.03 40.58 -26.49
C PHE A 114 29.65 40.10 -26.94
N LYS A 115 28.66 41.00 -26.99
CA LYS A 115 27.24 40.76 -27.27
C LYS A 115 26.61 39.79 -26.26
N PRO A 116 26.53 40.16 -24.96
CA PRO A 116 26.16 39.23 -23.89
C PRO A 116 24.76 38.62 -24.05
N ASP A 117 23.79 39.38 -24.52
CA ASP A 117 22.37 38.95 -24.59
C ASP A 117 22.01 38.25 -25.90
N ALA A 118 22.94 38.19 -26.86
CA ALA A 118 22.71 37.47 -28.11
C ALA A 118 22.72 35.95 -27.85
N ALA A 119 21.74 35.25 -28.43
CA ALA A 119 21.72 33.79 -28.45
C ALA A 119 22.99 33.25 -29.15
N ILE A 120 23.59 32.20 -28.59
CA ILE A 120 24.82 31.63 -29.14
C ILE A 120 24.51 30.59 -30.22
N SER A 121 25.05 30.78 -31.42
CA SER A 121 25.02 29.75 -32.48
C SER A 121 25.92 28.57 -32.14
N ARG A 122 25.61 27.39 -32.66
CA ARG A 122 26.38 26.16 -32.45
C ARG A 122 27.85 26.27 -32.86
N GLN A 123 28.18 27.00 -33.94
CA GLN A 123 29.57 27.18 -34.35
C GLN A 123 30.40 28.06 -33.40
N HIS A 124 29.79 29.10 -32.82
CA HIS A 124 30.45 29.92 -31.80
C HIS A 124 30.64 29.14 -30.49
N MET A 125 29.69 28.27 -30.16
CA MET A 125 29.82 27.36 -29.02
C MET A 125 30.99 26.38 -29.21
N ALA A 126 31.17 25.83 -30.41
CA ALA A 126 32.28 24.92 -30.71
C ALA A 126 33.65 25.55 -30.45
N ILE A 127 33.84 26.82 -30.85
CA ILE A 127 35.10 27.55 -30.61
C ILE A 127 35.36 27.78 -29.13
N MET A 128 34.35 28.15 -28.36
CA MET A 128 34.49 28.31 -26.91
C MET A 128 34.82 26.97 -26.23
N LEU A 129 34.20 25.87 -26.68
CA LEU A 129 34.51 24.52 -26.19
C LEU A 129 35.93 24.09 -26.57
N GLU A 130 36.41 24.39 -27.77
CA GLU A 130 37.80 24.11 -28.16
C GLU A 130 38.80 24.83 -27.26
N ARG A 131 38.54 26.10 -26.93
CA ARG A 131 39.41 26.85 -26.02
C ARG A 131 39.34 26.32 -24.59
N ALA A 132 38.18 25.82 -24.16
CA ALA A 132 38.07 25.12 -22.88
C ALA A 132 38.81 23.77 -22.89
N ILE A 133 38.82 23.04 -24.02
CA ILE A 133 39.64 21.84 -24.23
C ILE A 133 41.13 22.18 -24.10
N ASP A 134 41.58 23.28 -24.70
CA ASP A 134 42.96 23.78 -24.57
C ASP A 134 43.30 24.13 -23.12
N TYR A 135 42.40 24.85 -22.44
CA TYR A 135 42.56 25.22 -21.03
C TYR A 135 42.71 23.98 -20.13
N LEU A 136 41.88 22.96 -20.35
CA LEU A 136 41.92 21.67 -19.65
C LEU A 136 43.07 20.76 -20.09
N LYS A 137 43.84 21.15 -21.12
CA LYS A 137 44.94 20.37 -21.71
C LYS A 137 44.50 18.98 -22.18
N ILE A 138 43.25 18.85 -22.63
CA ILE A 138 42.72 17.60 -23.17
C ILE A 138 43.35 17.36 -24.55
N PRO A 139 43.95 16.18 -24.82
CA PRO A 139 44.50 15.85 -26.13
C PRO A 139 43.42 15.89 -27.22
N LYS A 140 43.54 16.81 -28.18
CA LYS A 140 42.50 17.07 -29.19
C LYS A 140 42.32 15.97 -30.23
N GLY A 141 43.41 15.32 -30.64
CA GLY A 141 43.44 14.53 -31.87
C GLY A 141 43.14 15.37 -33.12
N THR A 142 43.22 14.79 -34.31
CA THR A 142 42.69 15.42 -35.54
C THR A 142 41.88 14.42 -36.34
N SER A 143 40.76 14.86 -36.89
CA SER A 143 39.89 14.07 -37.77
C SER A 143 39.28 14.96 -38.83
N SER A 144 38.89 14.37 -39.96
CA SER A 144 38.16 15.07 -41.02
C SER A 144 36.72 15.34 -40.61
N ILE A 145 36.18 16.52 -40.94
CA ILE A 145 34.77 16.85 -40.71
C ILE A 145 33.89 16.03 -41.64
N THR A 146 32.95 15.27 -41.06
CA THR A 146 32.03 14.39 -41.81
C THR A 146 30.60 14.94 -41.92
N PHE A 147 30.34 16.15 -41.41
CA PHE A 147 29.02 16.78 -41.48
C PHE A 147 28.70 17.26 -42.90
N LYS A 148 27.46 17.01 -43.33
CA LYS A 148 26.96 17.35 -44.68
C LYS A 148 26.98 18.86 -44.95
N ASP A 149 26.84 19.67 -43.92
CA ASP A 149 26.84 21.14 -43.95
C ASP A 149 28.19 21.75 -43.53
N ASN A 150 29.30 21.00 -43.64
CA ASN A 150 30.65 21.49 -43.36
C ASN A 150 31.01 22.78 -44.12
N ALA A 151 30.52 22.94 -45.35
CA ALA A 151 30.75 24.14 -46.16
C ALA A 151 30.15 25.40 -45.53
N SER A 152 29.05 25.26 -44.78
CA SER A 152 28.35 26.35 -44.09
C SER A 152 28.99 26.75 -42.75
N ILE A 153 29.99 26.02 -42.28
CA ILE A 153 30.76 26.38 -41.09
C ILE A 153 31.76 27.47 -41.48
N ILE A 154 31.82 28.55 -40.69
CA ILE A 154 32.87 29.58 -40.81
C ILE A 154 34.23 28.89 -40.92
N LYS A 155 35.00 29.23 -41.96
CA LYS A 155 36.22 28.52 -42.33
C LYS A 155 37.17 28.32 -41.15
N ASP A 156 37.34 29.36 -40.34
CA ASP A 156 38.25 29.35 -39.18
C ASP A 156 37.67 28.57 -37.98
N TYR A 157 36.39 28.25 -37.98
CA TYR A 157 35.73 27.48 -36.91
C TYR A 157 35.66 25.99 -37.19
N ARG A 158 35.99 25.57 -38.42
CA ARG A 158 36.02 24.16 -38.82
C ARG A 158 36.92 23.30 -37.93
N PRO A 159 38.15 23.72 -37.54
CA PRO A 159 38.99 22.94 -36.63
C PRO A 159 38.29 22.64 -35.30
N ALA A 160 37.66 23.62 -34.66
CA ALA A 160 36.92 23.45 -33.41
C ALA A 160 35.81 22.40 -33.51
N VAL A 161 35.04 22.45 -34.61
CA VAL A 161 33.97 21.47 -34.87
C VAL A 161 34.54 20.07 -35.08
N ALA A 162 35.66 19.95 -35.80
CA ALA A 162 36.33 18.67 -36.03
C ALA A 162 36.83 18.05 -34.72
N VAL A 163 37.48 18.85 -33.87
CA VAL A 163 37.98 18.43 -32.55
C VAL A 163 36.81 18.01 -31.66
N GLY A 164 35.76 18.83 -31.57
CA GLY A 164 34.58 18.51 -30.77
C GLY A 164 33.87 17.23 -31.24
N ALA A 165 33.84 16.96 -32.53
CA ALA A 165 33.29 15.72 -33.08
C ALA A 165 34.19 14.50 -32.80
N HIS A 166 35.50 14.64 -32.95
CA HIS A 166 36.48 13.59 -32.65
C HIS A 166 36.40 13.13 -31.19
N LEU A 167 36.30 14.09 -30.28
CA LEU A 167 36.19 13.85 -28.83
C LEU A 167 34.79 13.40 -28.40
N GLY A 168 33.82 13.28 -29.31
CA GLY A 168 32.45 12.90 -29.00
C GLY A 168 31.64 13.96 -28.22
N ILE A 169 32.17 15.18 -28.08
CA ILE A 169 31.47 16.31 -27.45
C ILE A 169 30.32 16.76 -28.34
N ILE A 170 30.60 16.93 -29.64
CA ILE A 170 29.66 17.39 -30.66
C ILE A 170 29.17 16.19 -31.48
N ASN A 171 27.93 15.77 -31.21
CA ASN A 171 27.22 14.83 -32.06
C ASN A 171 26.15 15.63 -32.79
N GLY A 172 26.33 15.81 -34.10
CA GLY A 172 25.32 16.46 -34.95
C GLY A 172 24.00 15.70 -34.97
N SER A 173 23.05 16.14 -35.80
CA SER A 173 21.76 15.48 -35.97
C SER A 173 21.55 15.10 -37.43
N ASN A 174 21.24 13.83 -37.71
CA ASN A 174 21.00 13.30 -39.06
C ASN A 174 22.14 13.59 -40.07
N GLY A 175 23.39 13.65 -39.58
CA GLY A 175 24.57 13.98 -40.37
C GLY A 175 24.82 15.48 -40.58
N TYR A 176 24.07 16.37 -39.94
CA TYR A 176 24.22 17.82 -40.01
C TYR A 176 24.71 18.40 -38.67
N PHE A 177 25.57 19.42 -38.72
CA PHE A 177 26.02 20.17 -37.54
C PHE A 177 25.09 21.35 -37.21
N MET A 178 24.49 21.98 -38.22
CA MET A 178 23.66 23.19 -38.16
C MET A 178 24.40 24.41 -37.56
N PRO A 179 25.48 24.90 -38.20
CA PRO A 179 26.42 25.86 -37.59
C PRO A 179 25.78 27.17 -37.12
N GLU A 180 24.84 27.72 -37.88
CA GLU A 180 24.20 29.02 -37.60
C GLU A 180 23.01 28.92 -36.64
N LYS A 181 22.50 27.71 -36.38
CA LYS A 181 21.35 27.54 -35.49
C LYS A 181 21.76 27.86 -34.05
N ASN A 182 20.91 28.60 -33.35
CA ASN A 182 21.08 28.84 -31.91
C ASN A 182 20.92 27.54 -31.12
N ALA A 183 21.77 27.36 -30.11
CA ALA A 183 21.72 26.21 -29.23
C ALA A 183 20.78 26.48 -28.04
N THR A 184 20.11 25.43 -27.57
CA THR A 184 19.32 25.51 -26.34
C THR A 184 20.18 25.31 -25.09
N ILE A 185 19.66 25.70 -23.92
CA ILE A 185 20.30 25.43 -22.62
C ILE A 185 20.59 23.93 -22.46
N GLY A 186 19.64 23.04 -22.81
CA GLY A 186 19.86 21.58 -22.76
C GLY A 186 20.99 21.09 -23.68
N GLN A 187 21.11 21.66 -24.89
CA GLN A 187 22.20 21.30 -25.80
C GLN A 187 23.56 21.77 -25.28
N ALA A 188 23.64 23.02 -24.80
CA ALA A 188 24.84 23.54 -24.15
C ALA A 188 25.26 22.67 -22.95
N ALA A 189 24.30 22.30 -22.11
CA ALA A 189 24.53 21.45 -20.94
C ALA A 189 25.09 20.07 -21.32
N THR A 190 24.58 19.49 -22.41
CA THR A 190 25.08 18.20 -22.94
C THR A 190 26.53 18.32 -23.41
N PHE A 191 26.88 19.39 -24.13
CA PHE A 191 28.24 19.57 -24.64
C PHE A 191 29.23 19.80 -23.48
N ILE A 192 28.87 20.64 -22.51
CA ILE A 192 29.71 20.90 -21.34
C ILE A 192 29.89 19.63 -20.50
N GLN A 193 28.81 18.87 -20.25
CA GLN A 193 28.93 17.60 -19.52
C GLN A 193 29.93 16.66 -20.21
N ARG A 194 29.80 16.47 -21.52
CA ARG A 194 30.72 15.59 -22.28
C ARG A 194 32.16 16.07 -22.20
N LEU A 195 32.39 17.38 -22.32
CA LEU A 195 33.72 17.96 -22.13
C LEU A 195 34.29 17.62 -20.74
N MET A 196 33.50 17.82 -19.68
CA MET A 196 33.98 17.60 -18.31
C MET A 196 34.19 16.13 -17.98
N LEU A 197 33.44 15.21 -18.58
CA LEU A 197 33.71 13.77 -18.44
C LEU A 197 35.09 13.40 -19.04
N LEU A 198 35.55 14.10 -20.09
CA LEU A 198 36.88 13.87 -20.68
C LEU A 198 38.02 14.42 -19.82
N SER A 199 37.77 15.41 -18.95
CA SER A 199 38.77 15.91 -17.98
C SER A 199 38.87 15.05 -16.71
N GLY A 200 38.09 13.96 -16.62
CA GLY A 200 38.05 13.09 -15.46
C GLY A 200 37.05 13.50 -14.38
N ASP A 201 36.18 14.49 -14.64
CA ASP A 201 35.04 14.76 -13.76
C ASP A 201 34.02 13.61 -13.84
N SER A 202 33.28 13.37 -12.75
CA SER A 202 32.25 12.36 -12.69
C SER A 202 30.87 12.98 -12.91
N ALA A 203 29.99 12.31 -13.68
CA ALA A 203 28.58 12.69 -13.74
C ALA A 203 27.95 12.65 -12.32
N PRO A 204 27.01 13.56 -11.98
CA PRO A 204 26.26 13.41 -10.75
C PRO A 204 25.50 12.09 -10.75
N ASP A 205 25.44 11.40 -9.62
CA ASP A 205 24.58 10.24 -9.46
C ASP A 205 23.12 10.71 -9.47
N THR A 206 22.48 10.58 -10.63
CA THR A 206 21.05 10.91 -10.82
C THR A 206 20.14 9.71 -10.55
N SER A 207 20.71 8.60 -10.06
CA SER A 207 19.96 7.37 -9.81
C SER A 207 18.99 7.57 -8.66
N THR A 208 17.69 7.56 -8.97
CA THR A 208 16.63 7.57 -7.95
C THR A 208 16.36 6.15 -7.43
N TYR A 209 16.59 5.15 -8.30
CA TYR A 209 16.37 3.74 -8.02
C TYR A 209 17.66 2.96 -8.22
N ALA A 210 17.77 1.80 -7.59
CA ALA A 210 18.82 0.85 -7.88
C ALA A 210 18.28 -0.58 -7.91
N ILE A 211 18.90 -1.43 -8.72
CA ILE A 211 18.73 -2.88 -8.62
C ILE A 211 19.80 -3.40 -7.66
N LYS A 212 19.36 -4.17 -6.66
CA LYS A 212 20.22 -4.93 -5.75
C LYS A 212 19.91 -6.41 -5.86
N GLU A 213 20.92 -7.24 -5.67
CA GLU A 213 20.82 -8.70 -5.62
C GLU A 213 20.69 -9.14 -4.16
N ILE A 214 19.84 -10.13 -3.88
CA ILE A 214 19.80 -10.79 -2.58
C ILE A 214 20.82 -11.93 -2.58
N ALA A 215 21.89 -11.78 -1.80
CA ALA A 215 22.93 -12.79 -1.62
C ALA A 215 23.23 -12.98 -0.13
N ASN A 216 23.26 -14.24 0.33
CA ASN A 216 23.56 -14.61 1.72
C ASN A 216 22.74 -13.83 2.77
N GLY A 217 21.44 -13.61 2.51
CA GLY A 217 20.56 -12.89 3.43
C GLY A 217 20.79 -11.37 3.49
N THR A 218 21.51 -10.80 2.52
CA THR A 218 21.81 -9.36 2.44
C THR A 218 21.59 -8.82 1.04
N LEU A 219 21.40 -7.50 0.92
CA LEU A 219 21.34 -6.82 -0.37
C LEU A 219 22.76 -6.43 -0.80
N VAL A 220 23.18 -6.89 -1.97
CA VAL A 220 24.49 -6.59 -2.57
C VAL A 220 24.35 -5.97 -3.95
N GLY A 221 25.38 -5.26 -4.38
CA GLY A 221 25.35 -4.50 -5.64
C GLY A 221 24.55 -3.20 -5.54
N ASN A 222 24.71 -2.34 -6.54
CA ASN A 222 24.02 -1.05 -6.61
C ASN A 222 23.99 -0.54 -8.06
N GLN A 223 23.30 -1.25 -8.95
CA GLN A 223 23.13 -0.77 -10.32
C GLN A 223 22.08 0.34 -10.33
N GLY A 224 22.51 1.59 -10.53
CA GLY A 224 21.66 2.77 -10.47
C GLY A 224 20.82 3.00 -11.74
N PHE A 225 19.61 3.54 -11.54
CA PHE A 225 18.65 3.88 -12.60
C PHE A 225 17.94 5.20 -12.30
N PRO A 226 17.69 6.03 -13.34
CA PRO A 226 17.04 7.32 -13.17
C PRO A 226 15.54 7.20 -12.84
N SER A 227 14.89 6.10 -13.24
CA SER A 227 13.46 5.87 -13.02
C SER A 227 13.15 4.42 -12.65
N PHE A 228 11.97 4.22 -12.04
CA PHE A 228 11.47 2.89 -11.70
C PHE A 228 11.31 2.02 -12.94
N ASP A 229 10.72 2.56 -14.02
CA ASP A 229 10.49 1.81 -15.25
C ASP A 229 11.80 1.34 -15.91
N ALA A 230 12.87 2.15 -15.83
CA ALA A 230 14.18 1.75 -16.32
C ALA A 230 14.77 0.61 -15.49
N ALA A 231 14.64 0.67 -14.17
CA ALA A 231 15.03 -0.42 -13.27
C ALA A 231 14.17 -1.68 -13.51
N ASP A 232 12.87 -1.53 -13.70
CA ASP A 232 11.96 -2.66 -13.88
C ASP A 232 12.23 -3.43 -15.17
N LYS A 233 12.52 -2.72 -16.26
CA LYS A 233 12.95 -3.33 -17.54
C LYS A 233 14.30 -4.05 -17.45
N ALA A 234 15.15 -3.66 -16.51
CA ALA A 234 16.48 -4.25 -16.32
C ALA A 234 16.48 -5.40 -15.29
N LEU A 235 15.36 -5.66 -14.62
CA LEU A 235 15.24 -6.76 -13.66
C LEU A 235 15.18 -8.10 -14.41
N THR A 236 16.12 -9.00 -14.12
CA THR A 236 16.30 -10.26 -14.89
C THR A 236 16.29 -11.52 -14.03
N LYS A 237 16.45 -11.39 -12.70
CA LYS A 237 16.50 -12.53 -11.77
C LYS A 237 15.48 -12.38 -10.66
N ASN A 238 15.00 -13.51 -10.14
CA ASN A 238 14.08 -13.56 -8.99
C ASN A 238 14.75 -13.18 -7.66
N THR A 239 16.08 -13.18 -7.62
CA THR A 239 16.92 -12.72 -6.50
C THR A 239 17.13 -11.20 -6.52
N GLN A 240 16.69 -10.50 -7.56
CA GLN A 240 16.84 -9.05 -7.68
C GLN A 240 15.64 -8.31 -7.08
N VAL A 241 15.94 -7.14 -6.52
CA VAL A 241 14.96 -6.18 -6.01
C VAL A 241 15.26 -4.79 -6.53
N ILE A 242 14.23 -3.97 -6.70
CA ILE A 242 14.39 -2.53 -6.93
C ILE A 242 14.31 -1.84 -5.57
N VAL A 243 15.29 -0.99 -5.29
CA VAL A 243 15.33 -0.15 -4.09
C VAL A 243 15.25 1.34 -4.44
N GLN A 244 14.67 2.13 -3.55
CA GLN A 244 14.69 3.58 -3.55
C GLN A 244 15.17 4.06 -2.18
N LYS A 245 16.33 4.74 -2.11
CA LYS A 245 16.95 5.14 -0.83
C LYS A 245 16.99 4.00 0.20
N ASP A 246 17.45 2.82 -0.25
CA ASP A 246 17.53 1.55 0.48
C ASP A 246 16.21 0.86 0.86
N LYS A 247 15.05 1.47 0.60
CA LYS A 247 13.76 0.81 0.74
C LYS A 247 13.49 -0.07 -0.48
N ILE A 248 13.19 -1.35 -0.28
CA ILE A 248 12.69 -2.24 -1.34
C ILE A 248 11.32 -1.74 -1.80
N VAL A 249 11.22 -1.41 -3.10
CA VAL A 249 9.98 -0.97 -3.76
C VAL A 249 9.47 -1.99 -4.79
N LYS A 250 10.30 -2.95 -5.22
CA LYS A 250 9.87 -4.11 -6.02
C LYS A 250 10.68 -5.35 -5.67
N MET A 251 10.00 -6.50 -5.67
CA MET A 251 10.60 -7.83 -5.50
C MET A 251 9.83 -8.85 -6.35
N THR A 252 10.41 -10.03 -6.60
CA THR A 252 9.72 -11.10 -7.34
C THR A 252 8.95 -12.05 -6.42
N SER A 253 9.41 -12.24 -5.18
CA SER A 253 8.80 -13.18 -4.24
C SER A 253 8.99 -12.73 -2.81
N GLY A 254 7.91 -12.69 -2.05
CA GLY A 254 7.89 -12.21 -0.68
C GLY A 254 6.49 -11.84 -0.23
N TYR A 255 6.41 -10.96 0.76
CA TYR A 255 5.16 -10.50 1.33
C TYR A 255 5.25 -9.04 1.78
N VAL A 256 4.10 -8.43 2.00
CA VAL A 256 3.97 -7.02 2.35
C VAL A 256 3.51 -6.93 3.80
N VAL A 257 4.08 -5.98 4.54
CA VAL A 257 3.64 -5.66 5.90
C VAL A 257 3.24 -4.20 5.97
N THR A 258 2.10 -3.91 6.58
CA THR A 258 1.66 -2.52 6.82
C THR A 258 2.47 -1.87 7.92
N ASN A 259 2.94 -0.65 7.70
CA ASN A 259 3.76 0.09 8.68
C ASN A 259 2.90 0.72 9.79
N LYS A 260 1.60 0.93 9.51
CA LYS A 260 0.62 1.60 10.36
C LYS A 260 -0.79 1.20 9.90
N TYR A 261 -1.81 1.77 10.53
CA TYR A 261 -3.18 1.66 10.03
C TYR A 261 -3.27 2.21 8.59
N VAL A 262 -3.92 1.45 7.70
CA VAL A 262 -4.10 1.81 6.29
C VAL A 262 -5.52 1.51 5.82
N ALA A 263 -5.92 2.18 4.75
CA ALA A 263 -7.11 1.85 3.97
C ALA A 263 -6.68 1.13 2.68
N LEU A 264 -6.91 -0.18 2.61
CA LEU A 264 -6.70 -0.97 1.40
C LEU A 264 -7.79 -0.63 0.38
N ASN A 265 -7.41 -0.09 -0.78
CA ASN A 265 -8.35 0.16 -1.87
C ASN A 265 -8.62 -1.18 -2.58
N SER A 266 -9.72 -1.85 -2.24
CA SER A 266 -10.05 -3.17 -2.78
C SER A 266 -10.65 -3.07 -4.17
N GLU A 267 -10.08 -3.81 -5.13
CA GLU A 267 -10.65 -3.95 -6.48
C GLU A 267 -11.82 -4.94 -6.49
N THR A 268 -11.90 -5.83 -5.50
CA THR A 268 -12.94 -6.86 -5.41
C THR A 268 -14.28 -6.29 -4.90
N ILE A 269 -14.25 -5.41 -3.89
CA ILE A 269 -15.47 -4.77 -3.36
C ILE A 269 -15.68 -3.33 -3.81
N LYS A 270 -14.70 -2.76 -4.53
CA LYS A 270 -14.71 -1.37 -5.00
C LYS A 270 -14.91 -0.36 -3.87
N ASP A 271 -14.24 -0.62 -2.74
CA ASP A 271 -14.35 0.16 -1.51
C ASP A 271 -13.05 0.02 -0.69
N GLN A 272 -12.90 0.85 0.34
CA GLN A 272 -11.78 0.83 1.26
C GLN A 272 -11.98 -0.15 2.41
N ILE A 273 -10.95 -0.95 2.70
CA ILE A 273 -10.92 -1.87 3.83
C ILE A 273 -9.92 -1.36 4.86
N ALA A 274 -10.38 -1.11 6.07
CA ALA A 274 -9.52 -0.78 7.21
C ALA A 274 -8.59 -1.95 7.53
N VAL A 275 -7.29 -1.68 7.66
CA VAL A 275 -6.29 -2.68 8.05
C VAL A 275 -5.36 -2.12 9.11
N ALA A 276 -5.15 -2.88 10.17
CA ALA A 276 -4.20 -2.53 11.23
C ALA A 276 -2.75 -2.46 10.73
N GLY A 277 -1.90 -1.73 11.46
CA GLY A 277 -0.45 -1.83 11.27
C GLY A 277 0.05 -3.23 11.60
N ASN A 278 1.27 -3.54 11.15
CA ASN A 278 1.92 -4.83 11.38
C ASN A 278 1.16 -6.03 10.78
N THR A 279 0.34 -5.79 9.76
CA THR A 279 -0.46 -6.83 9.09
C THR A 279 0.31 -7.38 7.89
N GLU A 280 0.54 -8.69 7.86
CA GLU A 280 1.09 -9.37 6.69
C GLU A 280 0.05 -9.59 5.58
N MET A 281 0.50 -9.46 4.34
CA MET A 281 -0.30 -9.63 3.12
C MET A 281 0.54 -10.30 2.04
N GLU A 282 -0.12 -11.03 1.15
CA GLU A 282 0.54 -11.59 -0.01
C GLU A 282 0.94 -10.47 -0.97
N TYR A 283 2.20 -10.47 -1.41
CA TYR A 283 2.66 -9.58 -2.47
C TYR A 283 2.19 -10.10 -3.83
N ILE A 284 1.59 -9.23 -4.65
CA ILE A 284 1.24 -9.56 -6.04
C ILE A 284 2.17 -8.83 -7.01
N SER A 285 2.26 -7.50 -6.90
CA SER A 285 3.09 -6.66 -7.75
C SER A 285 3.30 -5.28 -7.13
N SER A 286 4.19 -4.48 -7.70
CA SER A 286 4.35 -3.06 -7.34
C SER A 286 4.87 -2.24 -8.50
N ASP A 287 4.56 -0.95 -8.44
CA ASP A 287 5.10 0.12 -9.29
C ASP A 287 5.78 1.19 -8.42
N ALA A 288 6.19 2.31 -9.04
CA ALA A 288 6.84 3.43 -8.34
C ALA A 288 6.01 4.05 -7.20
N THR A 289 4.69 3.88 -7.23
CA THR A 289 3.74 4.59 -6.37
C THR A 289 2.97 3.66 -5.42
N GLN A 290 2.62 2.46 -5.90
CA GLN A 290 1.70 1.56 -5.23
C GLN A 290 2.17 0.10 -5.23
N VAL A 291 1.58 -0.67 -4.32
CA VAL A 291 1.81 -2.08 -4.12
C VAL A 291 0.46 -2.79 -4.19
N LYS A 292 0.35 -3.75 -5.10
CA LYS A 292 -0.81 -4.64 -5.23
C LYS A 292 -0.62 -5.84 -4.30
N VAL A 293 -1.62 -6.07 -3.46
CA VAL A 293 -1.58 -7.07 -2.38
C VAL A 293 -2.83 -7.93 -2.35
N ARG A 294 -2.73 -9.12 -1.75
CA ARG A 294 -3.88 -9.94 -1.35
C ARG A 294 -3.98 -10.02 0.17
N LEU A 295 -5.15 -9.68 0.71
CA LEU A 295 -5.49 -9.78 2.14
C LEU A 295 -6.74 -10.62 2.32
N ALA A 296 -6.60 -11.78 2.97
CA ALA A 296 -7.70 -12.72 3.20
C ALA A 296 -8.46 -13.16 1.94
N GLY A 297 -7.86 -13.07 0.75
CA GLY A 297 -8.50 -13.31 -0.54
C GLY A 297 -8.97 -12.04 -1.28
N GLN A 298 -9.00 -10.88 -0.63
CA GLN A 298 -9.27 -9.60 -1.29
C GLN A 298 -8.03 -9.07 -1.97
N VAL A 299 -8.16 -8.60 -3.21
CA VAL A 299 -7.07 -7.93 -3.91
C VAL A 299 -7.27 -6.42 -3.84
N GLY A 300 -6.19 -5.67 -3.62
CA GLY A 300 -6.24 -4.22 -3.58
C GLY A 300 -4.87 -3.56 -3.62
N TYR A 301 -4.88 -2.23 -3.49
CA TYR A 301 -3.69 -1.41 -3.62
C TYR A 301 -3.41 -0.60 -2.34
N LEU A 302 -2.14 -0.53 -1.98
CA LEU A 302 -1.61 0.31 -0.91
C LEU A 302 -0.49 1.21 -1.46
N LYS A 303 -0.26 2.36 -0.84
CA LYS A 303 0.85 3.25 -1.21
C LYS A 303 2.17 2.63 -0.77
N GLN A 304 3.23 2.81 -1.58
CA GLN A 304 4.58 2.38 -1.21
C GLN A 304 4.98 2.87 0.18
N ALA A 305 4.70 4.14 0.52
CA ALA A 305 5.06 4.74 1.80
C ALA A 305 4.46 4.03 3.04
N ASP A 306 3.31 3.39 2.88
CA ASP A 306 2.55 2.83 4.00
C ASP A 306 2.90 1.36 4.30
N VAL A 307 3.77 0.76 3.47
CA VAL A 307 4.13 -0.66 3.58
C VAL A 307 5.64 -0.90 3.52
N THR A 308 6.03 -2.09 3.95
CA THR A 308 7.36 -2.67 3.82
C THR A 308 7.26 -3.97 3.01
N LEU A 309 8.08 -4.09 1.96
CA LEU A 309 8.21 -5.31 1.16
C LEU A 309 9.31 -6.18 1.75
N ILE A 310 9.01 -7.44 2.03
CA ILE A 310 9.94 -8.39 2.65
C ILE A 310 10.06 -9.61 1.73
N PRO A 311 11.18 -9.76 0.99
CA PRO A 311 11.49 -10.98 0.27
C PRO A 311 11.55 -12.18 1.21
N PHE A 312 11.08 -13.36 0.77
CA PHE A 312 11.11 -14.55 1.64
C PHE A 312 12.52 -14.91 2.12
N SER A 313 13.53 -14.71 1.27
CA SER A 313 14.95 -14.94 1.61
C SER A 313 15.52 -13.97 2.65
N LEU A 314 14.83 -12.86 2.93
CA LEU A 314 15.17 -11.89 3.97
C LEU A 314 14.19 -11.96 5.17
N SER A 315 13.24 -12.88 5.15
CA SER A 315 12.24 -13.04 6.19
C SER A 315 12.88 -13.54 7.49
N LYS A 316 12.54 -12.90 8.61
CA LYS A 316 12.90 -13.35 9.96
C LYS A 316 11.85 -14.26 10.60
N GLY A 317 10.70 -14.39 9.96
CA GLY A 317 9.53 -15.09 10.49
C GLY A 317 8.25 -14.59 9.86
N ARG A 318 7.21 -15.41 9.98
CA ARG A 318 5.85 -15.15 9.52
C ARG A 318 4.84 -15.74 10.49
N SER A 319 3.62 -15.23 10.47
CA SER A 319 2.51 -15.83 11.19
C SER A 319 2.23 -17.23 10.61
N TYR A 320 1.93 -18.20 11.46
CA TYR A 320 1.71 -19.57 11.05
C TYR A 320 0.64 -20.26 11.89
N TYR A 321 0.04 -21.29 11.31
CA TYR A 321 -0.92 -22.18 11.94
C TYR A 321 -0.25 -23.51 12.30
N SER A 322 -0.68 -24.10 13.41
CA SER A 322 -0.17 -25.40 13.88
C SER A 322 -1.29 -26.19 14.54
N ASN A 323 -1.20 -27.52 14.47
CA ASN A 323 -2.04 -28.41 15.27
C ASN A 323 -1.39 -28.63 16.64
N GLU A 324 -2.03 -28.11 17.69
CA GLU A 324 -1.70 -28.37 19.08
C GLU A 324 -2.84 -29.17 19.71
N ASN A 325 -2.61 -30.46 19.99
CA ASN A 325 -3.57 -31.35 20.65
C ASN A 325 -4.96 -31.43 19.98
N GLY A 326 -5.00 -31.41 18.65
CA GLY A 326 -6.25 -31.47 17.86
C GLY A 326 -6.91 -30.10 17.64
N GLU A 327 -6.29 -29.02 18.10
CA GLU A 327 -6.74 -27.65 17.91
C GLU A 327 -5.80 -26.91 16.96
N ILE A 328 -6.37 -26.11 16.06
CA ILE A 328 -5.59 -25.21 15.23
C ILE A 328 -5.31 -23.93 16.01
N LYS A 329 -4.04 -23.67 16.24
CA LYS A 329 -3.54 -22.45 16.86
C LYS A 329 -2.89 -21.58 15.80
N HIS A 330 -3.25 -20.30 15.78
CA HIS A 330 -2.62 -19.31 14.91
C HIS A 330 -1.65 -18.47 15.74
N THR A 331 -0.37 -18.54 15.41
CA THR A 331 0.72 -17.83 16.08
C THR A 331 1.13 -16.64 15.23
N LEU A 332 1.09 -15.44 15.82
CA LEU A 332 1.33 -14.18 15.13
C LEU A 332 2.78 -13.74 15.27
N PHE A 333 3.36 -13.28 14.16
CA PHE A 333 4.69 -12.68 14.13
C PHE A 333 4.57 -11.16 14.15
N ASP A 334 5.27 -10.51 15.06
CA ASP A 334 5.37 -9.05 15.15
C ASP A 334 6.61 -8.57 14.38
N TYR A 335 6.39 -7.85 13.28
CA TYR A 335 7.46 -7.36 12.41
C TYR A 335 8.19 -6.13 12.96
N ASN A 336 7.62 -5.44 13.96
CA ASN A 336 8.32 -4.34 14.64
C ASN A 336 9.40 -4.88 15.58
N THR A 337 9.08 -5.96 16.31
CA THR A 337 10.01 -6.57 17.29
C THR A 337 10.79 -7.76 16.72
N ASN A 338 10.39 -8.27 15.55
CA ASN A 338 10.89 -9.52 14.94
C ASN A 338 10.77 -10.73 15.88
N LYS A 339 9.64 -10.83 16.59
CA LYS A 339 9.37 -11.90 17.55
C LYS A 339 7.94 -12.41 17.39
N TYR A 340 7.70 -13.65 17.78
CA TYR A 340 6.34 -14.15 17.98
C TYR A 340 5.73 -13.47 19.19
N SER A 341 4.58 -12.82 19.00
CA SER A 341 4.00 -11.90 20.00
C SER A 341 2.81 -12.48 20.73
N SER A 342 1.96 -13.23 20.03
CA SER A 342 0.71 -13.76 20.56
C SER A 342 0.23 -14.96 19.75
N SER A 343 -0.71 -15.71 20.33
CA SER A 343 -1.38 -16.80 19.64
C SER A 343 -2.81 -16.95 20.14
N TYR A 344 -3.66 -17.57 19.33
CA TYR A 344 -5.02 -17.89 19.73
C TYR A 344 -5.48 -19.21 19.10
N VAL A 345 -6.35 -19.91 19.82
CA VAL A 345 -7.03 -21.10 19.27
C VAL A 345 -8.10 -20.63 18.30
N TYR A 346 -7.98 -21.07 17.05
CA TYR A 346 -8.88 -20.77 15.95
C TYR A 346 -10.08 -21.74 15.92
N GLY A 347 -9.86 -23.02 16.21
CA GLY A 347 -10.88 -24.06 16.19
C GLY A 347 -10.27 -25.47 16.25
N LYS A 348 -11.03 -26.48 15.83
CA LYS A 348 -10.52 -27.84 15.65
C LYS A 348 -9.61 -27.95 14.42
N ALA A 349 -8.51 -28.69 14.56
CA ALA A 349 -7.58 -28.93 13.47
C ALA A 349 -8.19 -29.88 12.42
N PRO A 350 -8.09 -29.56 11.11
CA PRO A 350 -8.47 -30.49 10.05
C PRO A 350 -7.52 -31.69 10.00
N ALA A 351 -7.99 -32.82 9.47
CA ALA A 351 -7.24 -34.08 9.45
C ALA A 351 -5.87 -34.02 8.75
N PHE A 352 -5.69 -33.09 7.80
CA PHE A 352 -4.41 -32.92 7.11
C PHE A 352 -3.35 -32.18 7.95
N MET A 353 -3.74 -31.50 9.04
CA MET A 353 -2.81 -30.80 9.91
C MET A 353 -2.23 -31.74 10.95
N LYS A 354 -0.94 -32.05 10.80
CA LYS A 354 -0.18 -32.91 11.70
C LYS A 354 0.42 -32.11 12.84
N GLN A 355 0.51 -32.72 14.01
CA GLN A 355 1.15 -32.13 15.18
C GLN A 355 2.65 -31.90 14.91
N GLY A 356 3.17 -30.75 15.32
CA GLY A 356 4.58 -30.37 15.12
C GLY A 356 4.90 -29.76 13.75
N GLU A 357 3.97 -29.74 12.79
CA GLU A 357 4.15 -29.05 11.52
C GLU A 357 3.64 -27.60 11.56
N GLN A 358 4.29 -26.72 10.78
CA GLN A 358 3.84 -25.34 10.54
C GLN A 358 3.12 -25.24 9.18
N TYR A 359 1.98 -24.55 9.20
CA TYR A 359 1.14 -24.28 8.05
C TYR A 359 0.99 -22.78 7.84
N PHE A 360 0.91 -22.33 6.60
CA PHE A 360 0.73 -20.93 6.24
C PHE A 360 -0.52 -20.76 5.41
N SER A 361 -1.25 -19.67 5.61
CA SER A 361 -2.44 -19.36 4.82
C SER A 361 -2.61 -17.86 4.67
N TRP A 362 -2.90 -17.42 3.44
CA TRP A 362 -3.24 -16.02 3.15
C TRP A 362 -4.70 -15.70 3.43
N ASN A 363 -5.57 -16.70 3.52
CA ASN A 363 -7.02 -16.54 3.65
C ASN A 363 -7.64 -17.30 4.84
N GLY A 364 -6.85 -18.09 5.58
CA GLY A 364 -7.31 -18.92 6.68
C GLY A 364 -8.12 -20.14 6.24
N ILE A 365 -8.17 -20.43 4.94
CA ILE A 365 -8.98 -21.51 4.34
C ILE A 365 -8.07 -22.50 3.60
N ASN A 366 -7.17 -21.97 2.76
CA ASN A 366 -6.23 -22.74 1.97
C ASN A 366 -4.88 -22.74 2.68
N PHE A 367 -4.42 -23.91 3.09
CA PHE A 367 -3.20 -24.07 3.87
C PHE A 367 -2.07 -24.64 3.04
N THR A 368 -0.86 -24.12 3.27
CA THR A 368 0.39 -24.52 2.62
C THR A 368 1.44 -24.85 3.67
N ASN A 369 2.51 -25.54 3.29
CA ASN A 369 3.73 -25.61 4.10
C ASN A 369 4.64 -24.39 3.83
N GLY A 370 5.81 -24.35 4.48
CA GLY A 370 6.77 -23.23 4.31
C GLY A 370 7.34 -23.03 2.91
N ASN A 371 7.23 -24.01 2.01
CA ASN A 371 7.65 -23.85 0.61
C ASN A 371 6.49 -23.46 -0.34
N GLY A 372 5.29 -23.26 0.19
CA GLY A 372 4.11 -22.88 -0.58
C GLY A 372 3.32 -24.04 -1.20
N SER A 373 3.72 -25.29 -0.97
CA SER A 373 2.95 -26.45 -1.44
C SER A 373 1.64 -26.58 -0.68
N SER A 374 0.53 -26.79 -1.40
CA SER A 374 -0.79 -26.99 -0.82
C SER A 374 -0.81 -28.20 0.12
N LYS A 375 -1.47 -28.04 1.28
CA LYS A 375 -1.68 -29.07 2.30
C LYS A 375 -3.14 -29.45 2.47
N GLY A 376 -4.05 -28.51 2.20
CA GLY A 376 -5.47 -28.78 2.22
C GLY A 376 -6.30 -27.50 2.35
N GLU A 377 -7.60 -27.69 2.18
CA GLU A 377 -8.62 -26.68 2.36
C GLU A 377 -9.47 -27.02 3.59
N ALA A 378 -9.74 -26.04 4.45
CA ALA A 378 -10.59 -26.21 5.62
C ALA A 378 -11.35 -24.92 5.95
N TYR A 379 -12.66 -25.04 6.10
CA TYR A 379 -13.51 -23.95 6.58
C TYR A 379 -13.82 -24.16 8.05
N ASN A 380 -13.48 -23.20 8.91
CA ASN A 380 -13.91 -23.25 10.31
C ASN A 380 -15.44 -23.04 10.39
N TYR A 381 -16.15 -24.00 10.98
CA TYR A 381 -17.60 -23.94 11.05
C TYR A 381 -18.13 -22.65 11.67
N TYR A 382 -17.59 -22.24 12.82
CA TYR A 382 -18.05 -21.07 13.56
C TYR A 382 -17.68 -19.74 12.90
N GLN A 383 -16.60 -19.69 12.12
CA GLN A 383 -16.24 -18.50 11.35
C GLN A 383 -17.21 -18.24 10.19
N PHE A 384 -17.78 -19.32 9.64
CA PHE A 384 -18.69 -19.30 8.49
C PHE A 384 -20.15 -19.56 8.86
N LEU A 385 -20.47 -19.77 10.14
CA LEU A 385 -21.84 -19.97 10.62
C LEU A 385 -22.63 -18.66 10.54
N PRO A 386 -23.69 -18.57 9.72
CA PRO A 386 -24.49 -17.36 9.63
C PRO A 386 -25.10 -17.00 10.98
N ALA A 387 -25.11 -15.71 11.30
CA ALA A 387 -25.59 -15.13 12.55
C ALA A 387 -27.07 -15.44 12.81
N ARG A 388 -27.81 -15.89 11.79
CA ARG A 388 -29.20 -16.36 11.91
C ARG A 388 -29.33 -17.76 12.52
N ALA A 389 -28.25 -18.53 12.62
CA ALA A 389 -28.27 -19.84 13.27
C ALA A 389 -28.79 -19.72 14.72
N THR A 390 -29.58 -20.69 15.16
CA THR A 390 -30.02 -20.78 16.56
C THR A 390 -29.10 -21.73 17.31
N THR A 391 -28.60 -21.34 18.48
CA THR A 391 -27.85 -22.28 19.34
C THR A 391 -28.79 -23.19 20.13
N GLN A 392 -28.37 -24.43 20.35
CA GLN A 392 -29.09 -25.42 21.16
C GLN A 392 -28.87 -25.27 22.68
N TYR A 393 -27.94 -24.41 23.11
CA TYR A 393 -27.72 -24.19 24.54
C TYR A 393 -28.83 -23.38 25.19
N THR A 394 -29.13 -23.74 26.44
CA THR A 394 -30.05 -22.99 27.31
C THR A 394 -29.34 -21.82 27.99
N ALA A 395 -30.12 -20.93 28.62
CA ALA A 395 -29.57 -19.82 29.39
C ALA A 395 -28.63 -20.29 30.51
N GLU A 396 -29.03 -21.34 31.23
CA GLU A 396 -28.28 -21.90 32.37
C GLU A 396 -26.95 -22.50 31.93
N GLU A 397 -26.91 -23.14 30.76
CA GLU A 397 -25.67 -23.69 30.20
C GLU A 397 -24.69 -22.59 29.79
N LEU A 398 -25.20 -21.50 29.21
CA LEU A 398 -24.39 -20.33 28.88
C LEU A 398 -23.81 -19.68 30.15
N ASP A 399 -24.62 -19.51 31.20
CA ASP A 399 -24.17 -18.96 32.48
C ASP A 399 -23.14 -19.88 33.16
N ALA A 400 -23.34 -21.20 33.13
CA ALA A 400 -22.37 -22.17 33.64
C ALA A 400 -21.03 -22.06 32.90
N TYR A 401 -21.05 -21.94 31.57
CA TYR A 401 -19.83 -21.70 30.79
C TYR A 401 -19.17 -20.38 31.14
N ILE A 402 -19.93 -19.29 31.25
CA ILE A 402 -19.40 -17.97 31.61
C ILE A 402 -18.65 -18.06 32.94
N MET A 403 -19.26 -18.64 33.97
CA MET A 403 -18.63 -18.78 35.29
C MET A 403 -17.36 -19.62 35.24
N ASN A 404 -17.39 -20.76 34.56
CA ASN A 404 -16.21 -21.63 34.39
C ASN A 404 -15.08 -20.90 33.66
N LYS A 405 -15.41 -20.14 32.60
CA LYS A 405 -14.41 -19.40 31.83
C LYS A 405 -13.82 -18.25 32.64
N LEU A 406 -14.62 -17.54 33.42
CA LEU A 406 -14.15 -16.48 34.30
C LEU A 406 -13.21 -17.02 35.38
N ALA A 407 -13.50 -18.19 35.95
CA ALA A 407 -12.61 -18.87 36.89
C ALA A 407 -11.27 -19.25 36.24
N GLU A 408 -11.29 -19.75 35.00
CA GLU A 408 -10.06 -20.00 34.23
C GLU A 408 -9.27 -18.70 34.01
N MET A 409 -9.92 -17.62 33.58
CA MET A 409 -9.25 -16.34 33.36
C MET A 409 -8.66 -15.76 34.65
N GLU A 410 -9.38 -15.85 35.77
CA GLU A 410 -8.91 -15.42 37.08
C GLU A 410 -7.70 -16.23 37.56
N SER A 411 -7.68 -17.55 37.29
CA SER A 411 -6.55 -18.43 37.63
C SER A 411 -5.25 -18.11 36.89
N THR A 412 -5.31 -17.35 35.79
CA THR A 412 -4.11 -16.91 35.05
C THR A 412 -3.21 -15.97 35.86
N GLY A 413 -3.75 -15.34 36.91
CA GLY A 413 -3.03 -14.34 37.72
C GLY A 413 -2.79 -13.00 37.01
N ILE A 414 -3.31 -12.81 35.79
CA ILE A 414 -3.23 -11.54 35.07
C ILE A 414 -4.11 -10.51 35.79
N THR A 415 -3.52 -9.36 36.14
CA THR A 415 -4.18 -8.29 36.91
C THR A 415 -5.55 -7.87 36.36
N LEU A 416 -5.72 -7.85 35.02
CA LEU A 416 -6.99 -7.52 34.36
C LEU A 416 -8.15 -8.44 34.76
N TYR A 417 -7.87 -9.71 35.08
CA TYR A 417 -8.87 -10.72 35.40
C TYR A 417 -8.99 -10.99 36.91
N LYS A 418 -8.41 -10.13 37.76
CA LYS A 418 -8.58 -10.24 39.20
C LYS A 418 -10.06 -10.11 39.58
N ASP A 419 -10.54 -11.05 40.39
CA ASP A 419 -11.93 -11.15 40.85
C ASP A 419 -12.94 -11.27 39.69
N ALA A 420 -12.52 -11.80 38.52
CA ALA A 420 -13.36 -11.89 37.34
C ALA A 420 -14.66 -12.69 37.59
N THR A 421 -14.61 -13.71 38.45
CA THR A 421 -15.76 -14.51 38.88
C THR A 421 -16.81 -13.72 39.66
N THR A 422 -16.50 -12.51 40.13
CA THR A 422 -17.45 -11.67 40.90
C THR A 422 -17.72 -10.33 40.25
N LYS A 423 -16.79 -9.82 39.42
CA LYS A 423 -16.88 -8.48 38.82
C LYS A 423 -17.27 -8.47 37.37
N SER A 424 -17.10 -9.57 36.63
CA SER A 424 -17.34 -9.56 35.19
C SER A 424 -18.77 -9.14 34.86
N LYS A 425 -18.89 -8.28 33.84
CA LYS A 425 -20.17 -7.87 33.26
C LYS A 425 -20.84 -8.95 32.42
N LEU A 426 -20.23 -10.14 32.31
CA LEU A 426 -20.84 -11.29 31.63
C LEU A 426 -21.68 -12.17 32.55
N ILE A 427 -21.55 -12.02 33.87
CA ILE A 427 -22.25 -12.88 34.84
C ILE A 427 -23.76 -12.73 34.69
N GLY A 428 -24.48 -13.84 34.52
CA GLY A 428 -25.94 -13.89 34.44
C GLY A 428 -26.53 -13.45 33.09
N LEU A 429 -25.72 -13.41 32.02
CA LEU A 429 -26.20 -13.01 30.68
C LEU A 429 -26.98 -14.09 29.95
N GLY A 430 -26.97 -15.35 30.40
CA GLY A 430 -27.59 -16.47 29.71
C GLY A 430 -29.03 -16.19 29.27
N GLN A 431 -29.86 -15.69 30.19
CA GLN A 431 -31.27 -15.37 29.90
C GLN A 431 -31.42 -14.27 28.85
N THR A 432 -30.71 -13.15 29.03
CA THR A 432 -30.72 -12.04 28.07
C THR A 432 -30.27 -12.49 26.67
N LEU A 433 -29.24 -13.32 26.58
CA LEU A 433 -28.73 -13.82 25.31
C LEU A 433 -29.79 -14.67 24.57
N LYS A 434 -30.53 -15.53 25.29
CA LYS A 434 -31.60 -16.35 24.71
C LYS A 434 -32.84 -15.53 24.34
N GLU A 435 -33.17 -14.50 25.11
CA GLU A 435 -34.26 -13.57 24.76
C GLU A 435 -33.94 -12.80 23.47
N VAL A 436 -32.72 -12.28 23.34
CA VAL A 436 -32.27 -11.58 22.14
C VAL A 436 -32.24 -12.52 20.92
N GLU A 437 -31.77 -13.76 21.09
CA GLU A 437 -31.82 -14.76 20.02
C GLU A 437 -33.26 -15.07 19.59
N ALA A 438 -34.18 -15.25 20.55
CA ALA A 438 -35.58 -15.52 20.27
C ALA A 438 -36.26 -14.37 19.52
N ASN A 439 -35.98 -13.12 19.89
CA ASN A 439 -36.63 -11.92 19.36
C ASN A 439 -36.02 -11.46 18.02
N SER A 440 -34.69 -11.37 17.95
CA SER A 440 -33.98 -10.78 16.81
C SER A 440 -33.47 -11.83 15.82
N LYS A 441 -33.56 -13.12 16.16
CA LYS A 441 -32.99 -14.25 15.40
C LYS A 441 -31.50 -14.06 15.13
N ILE A 442 -30.77 -13.72 16.19
CA ILE A 442 -29.30 -13.60 16.18
C ILE A 442 -28.72 -14.58 17.19
N ASN A 443 -27.79 -15.42 16.71
CA ASN A 443 -27.20 -16.50 17.48
C ASN A 443 -26.66 -16.03 18.85
N ALA A 444 -27.12 -16.65 19.93
CA ALA A 444 -26.75 -16.26 21.30
C ALA A 444 -25.25 -16.44 21.57
N MET A 445 -24.65 -17.52 21.05
CA MET A 445 -23.24 -17.83 21.20
C MET A 445 -22.33 -16.88 20.41
N LEU A 446 -22.79 -16.38 19.25
CA LEU A 446 -22.11 -15.30 18.53
C LEU A 446 -22.03 -14.03 19.37
N ILE A 447 -23.15 -13.61 19.98
CA ILE A 447 -23.19 -12.41 20.84
C ILE A 447 -22.26 -12.61 22.04
N LEU A 448 -22.29 -13.78 22.68
CA LEU A 448 -21.39 -14.10 23.77
C LEU A 448 -19.92 -14.06 23.34
N ALA A 449 -19.57 -14.65 22.19
CA ALA A 449 -18.21 -14.65 21.66
C ALA A 449 -17.71 -13.22 21.36
N LEU A 450 -18.57 -12.36 20.82
CA LEU A 450 -18.29 -10.93 20.63
C LEU A 450 -18.07 -10.25 21.98
N ALA A 451 -18.96 -10.46 22.95
CA ALA A 451 -18.86 -9.86 24.27
C ALA A 451 -17.54 -10.26 24.95
N GLN A 452 -17.18 -11.53 24.91
CA GLN A 452 -15.91 -12.03 25.45
C GLN A 452 -14.69 -11.35 24.80
N HIS A 453 -14.74 -11.16 23.48
CA HIS A 453 -13.64 -10.57 22.72
C HIS A 453 -13.47 -9.07 22.98
N GLU A 454 -14.55 -8.31 22.81
CA GLU A 454 -14.53 -6.83 22.81
C GLU A 454 -14.36 -6.24 24.22
N SER A 455 -14.79 -6.97 25.24
CA SER A 455 -14.78 -6.49 26.63
C SER A 455 -13.75 -7.15 27.53
N ALA A 456 -12.84 -7.97 26.97
CA ALA A 456 -11.96 -8.83 27.74
C ALA A 456 -12.75 -9.63 28.80
N TYR A 457 -13.68 -10.47 28.36
CA TYR A 457 -14.57 -11.25 29.24
C TYR A 457 -15.35 -10.39 30.25
N GLY A 458 -15.78 -9.19 29.87
CA GLY A 458 -16.54 -8.27 30.70
C GLY A 458 -15.71 -7.48 31.71
N MET A 459 -14.37 -7.55 31.65
CA MET A 459 -13.46 -6.97 32.64
C MET A 459 -12.80 -5.66 32.18
N SER A 460 -12.96 -5.26 30.91
CA SER A 460 -12.42 -3.99 30.43
C SER A 460 -12.98 -2.81 31.21
N GLU A 461 -12.20 -1.74 31.33
CA GLU A 461 -12.63 -0.53 32.03
C GLU A 461 -13.94 0.04 31.46
N HIS A 462 -14.11 -0.01 30.13
CA HIS A 462 -15.33 0.42 29.47
C HIS A 462 -16.53 -0.46 29.82
N ALA A 463 -16.37 -1.78 29.84
CA ALA A 463 -17.45 -2.67 30.26
C ALA A 463 -17.86 -2.39 31.70
N GLN A 464 -16.88 -2.28 32.60
CA GLN A 464 -17.09 -2.07 34.02
C GLN A 464 -17.81 -0.73 34.32
N LYS A 465 -17.34 0.36 33.72
CA LYS A 465 -17.85 1.71 33.99
C LYS A 465 -19.10 2.09 33.18
N LEU A 466 -19.21 1.60 31.95
CA LEU A 466 -20.20 2.10 30.98
C LEU A 466 -21.25 1.06 30.59
N ASN A 467 -21.15 -0.18 31.12
CA ASN A 467 -21.92 -1.33 30.63
C ASN A 467 -21.82 -1.52 29.10
N ASN A 468 -20.71 -1.09 28.50
CA ASN A 468 -20.49 -1.13 27.06
C ASN A 468 -19.50 -2.25 26.72
N LEU A 469 -20.03 -3.43 26.39
CA LEU A 469 -19.22 -4.61 26.09
C LEU A 469 -18.55 -4.53 24.72
N PHE A 470 -19.17 -3.84 23.75
CA PHE A 470 -18.78 -3.90 22.34
C PHE A 470 -18.12 -2.61 21.83
N GLY A 471 -17.78 -1.68 22.72
CA GLY A 471 -17.19 -0.39 22.34
C GLY A 471 -18.09 0.46 21.44
N LEU A 472 -19.41 0.32 21.54
CA LEU A 472 -20.34 1.04 20.67
C LEU A 472 -20.25 2.56 20.91
N TYR A 473 -20.29 3.33 19.81
CA TYR A 473 -20.26 4.80 19.81
C TYR A 473 -19.01 5.42 20.45
N VAL A 474 -17.92 4.67 20.53
CA VAL A 474 -16.60 5.20 20.92
C VAL A 474 -15.98 5.83 19.67
N TYR A 475 -15.85 7.15 19.65
CA TYR A 475 -15.26 7.90 18.55
C TYR A 475 -13.89 8.45 18.96
N ASP A 476 -12.96 8.60 18.02
CA ASP A 476 -11.61 9.12 18.29
C ASP A 476 -11.60 10.52 18.94
N THR A 477 -12.64 11.31 18.69
CA THR A 477 -12.84 12.65 19.26
C THR A 477 -13.53 12.63 20.64
N ASN A 478 -14.05 11.47 21.05
CA ASN A 478 -14.75 11.28 22.30
C ASN A 478 -14.65 9.81 22.77
N PRO A 479 -13.45 9.34 23.15
CA PRO A 479 -13.18 7.92 23.42
C PRO A 479 -13.85 7.39 24.70
N LEU A 480 -14.49 8.26 25.47
CA LEU A 480 -15.40 7.94 26.57
C LEU A 480 -16.70 8.66 26.20
N ASN A 481 -17.89 8.01 26.09
CA ASN A 481 -19.17 8.71 26.39
C ASN A 481 -20.49 7.97 26.11
N LYS A 482 -20.53 6.70 25.68
CA LYS A 482 -21.79 5.94 25.78
C LYS A 482 -21.77 4.99 26.95
N GLU A 483 -22.33 5.48 28.05
CA GLU A 483 -22.86 4.66 29.13
C GLU A 483 -24.22 4.09 28.71
N PHE A 484 -24.41 2.82 29.02
CA PHE A 484 -25.68 2.11 28.88
C PHE A 484 -26.23 1.82 30.27
N GLU A 485 -27.56 1.91 30.39
CA GLU A 485 -28.27 1.61 31.64
C GLU A 485 -27.95 0.20 32.17
N SER A 486 -27.84 -0.77 31.25
CA SER A 486 -27.43 -2.12 31.58
C SER A 486 -26.72 -2.78 30.41
N VAL A 487 -26.07 -3.90 30.68
CA VAL A 487 -25.44 -4.75 29.65
C VAL A 487 -26.51 -5.29 28.69
N ALA A 488 -27.71 -5.61 29.17
CA ALA A 488 -28.81 -6.05 28.32
C ALA A 488 -29.22 -4.98 27.30
N VAL A 489 -29.27 -3.71 27.70
CA VAL A 489 -29.52 -2.59 26.77
C VAL A 489 -28.39 -2.47 25.74
N ASN A 490 -27.12 -2.64 26.15
CA ASN A 490 -25.99 -2.63 25.23
C ASN A 490 -26.02 -3.77 24.19
N ILE A 491 -26.46 -4.97 24.59
CA ILE A 491 -26.64 -6.12 23.68
C ILE A 491 -27.75 -5.84 22.66
N ASN A 492 -28.91 -5.36 23.11
CA ASN A 492 -30.01 -5.00 22.21
C ASN A 492 -29.57 -3.90 21.23
N GLU A 493 -28.83 -2.89 21.70
CA GLU A 493 -28.31 -1.82 20.85
C GLU A 493 -27.36 -2.36 19.77
N LEU A 494 -26.43 -3.26 20.13
CA LEU A 494 -25.55 -3.93 19.16
C LEU A 494 -26.38 -4.61 18.06
N VAL A 495 -27.37 -5.39 18.45
CA VAL A 495 -28.17 -6.19 17.52
C VAL A 495 -29.03 -5.30 16.63
N GLU A 496 -29.82 -4.41 17.23
CA GLU A 496 -30.85 -3.66 16.53
C GLU A 496 -30.30 -2.47 15.73
N LYS A 497 -29.25 -1.80 16.22
CA LYS A 497 -28.71 -0.59 15.58
C LYS A 497 -27.46 -0.84 14.74
N PHE A 498 -26.74 -1.93 14.99
CA PHE A 498 -25.49 -2.21 14.29
C PHE A 498 -25.56 -3.46 13.43
N LEU A 499 -25.67 -4.65 14.05
CA LEU A 499 -25.53 -5.92 13.32
C LEU A 499 -26.64 -6.10 12.29
N GLN A 500 -27.90 -6.02 12.73
CA GLN A 500 -29.03 -6.28 11.87
C GLN A 500 -29.14 -5.33 10.67
N PRO A 501 -29.13 -4.00 10.86
CA PRO A 501 -29.29 -3.06 9.75
C PRO A 501 -28.03 -2.86 8.90
N ASN A 502 -26.82 -3.07 9.42
CA ASN A 502 -25.60 -2.71 8.68
C ASN A 502 -24.79 -3.92 8.21
N TYR A 503 -24.82 -5.05 8.92
CA TYR A 503 -23.92 -6.18 8.65
C TYR A 503 -24.62 -7.44 8.17
N ILE A 504 -25.85 -7.67 8.62
CA ILE A 504 -26.57 -8.92 8.36
C ILE A 504 -27.54 -8.77 7.19
N THR A 505 -28.40 -7.75 7.22
CA THR A 505 -29.46 -7.61 6.22
C THR A 505 -28.90 -7.12 4.88
N PRO A 506 -29.02 -7.89 3.78
CA PRO A 506 -28.52 -7.44 2.48
C PRO A 506 -29.23 -6.16 2.00
N GLY A 507 -28.44 -5.21 1.48
CA GLY A 507 -28.91 -3.87 1.14
C GLY A 507 -28.79 -2.86 2.27
N GLY A 508 -28.77 -3.33 3.52
CA GLY A 508 -28.50 -2.55 4.73
C GLY A 508 -29.35 -1.28 4.90
N SER A 509 -28.88 -0.38 5.78
CA SER A 509 -29.43 0.98 5.89
C SER A 509 -28.84 1.91 4.83
N PRO A 510 -29.62 2.86 4.25
CA PRO A 510 -29.09 3.87 3.35
C PRO A 510 -27.87 4.59 3.95
N GLY A 511 -26.77 4.64 3.21
CA GLY A 511 -25.51 5.27 3.63
C GLY A 511 -24.64 4.47 4.60
N ARG A 512 -25.10 3.32 5.11
CA ARG A 512 -24.35 2.42 6.02
C ARG A 512 -24.61 0.95 5.69
N ASN A 513 -24.41 0.57 4.43
CA ASN A 513 -24.52 -0.82 4.00
C ASN A 513 -23.15 -1.50 4.05
N TYR A 514 -22.91 -2.26 5.11
CA TYR A 514 -21.68 -3.05 5.31
C TYR A 514 -21.92 -4.55 5.14
N ALA A 515 -23.08 -4.95 4.61
CA ALA A 515 -23.46 -6.34 4.48
C ALA A 515 -22.57 -7.05 3.43
N ASN A 516 -21.64 -7.86 3.93
CA ASN A 516 -20.71 -8.67 3.12
C ASN A 516 -20.88 -10.17 3.41
N GLY A 517 -22.07 -10.56 3.89
CA GLY A 517 -22.41 -11.88 4.39
C GLY A 517 -22.67 -11.84 5.89
N ALA A 518 -23.67 -12.59 6.36
CA ALA A 518 -24.11 -12.57 7.75
C ALA A 518 -23.23 -13.42 8.69
N VAL A 519 -21.91 -13.41 8.54
CA VAL A 519 -20.95 -14.21 9.33
C VAL A 519 -19.86 -13.33 9.92
N VAL A 520 -19.13 -13.80 10.93
CA VAL A 520 -17.94 -13.06 11.43
C VAL A 520 -16.84 -12.96 10.36
N GLY A 521 -16.62 -14.05 9.62
CA GLY A 521 -15.85 -14.05 8.37
C GLY A 521 -14.40 -13.57 8.48
N SER A 522 -13.92 -12.93 7.43
CA SER A 522 -12.55 -12.45 7.25
C SER A 522 -12.55 -11.11 6.50
N LYS A 523 -11.40 -10.60 6.06
CA LYS A 523 -11.39 -9.42 5.19
C LYS A 523 -12.03 -9.67 3.82
N ALA A 524 -12.28 -10.92 3.42
CA ALA A 524 -12.97 -11.20 2.15
C ALA A 524 -14.49 -11.15 2.18
N LEU A 525 -15.08 -11.50 3.32
CA LEU A 525 -16.52 -11.62 3.51
C LEU A 525 -16.87 -11.57 5.00
N GLY A 526 -18.12 -11.30 5.31
CA GLY A 526 -18.61 -11.20 6.69
C GLY A 526 -18.41 -9.83 7.32
N PHE A 527 -18.61 -9.79 8.62
CA PHE A 527 -18.55 -8.57 9.42
C PHE A 527 -17.15 -7.96 9.39
N ASN A 528 -16.11 -8.79 9.42
CA ASN A 528 -14.72 -8.32 9.51
C ASN A 528 -14.28 -7.44 8.33
N VAL A 529 -14.97 -7.49 7.19
CA VAL A 529 -14.70 -6.57 6.06
C VAL A 529 -14.75 -5.11 6.52
N LYS A 530 -15.73 -4.76 7.38
CA LYS A 530 -15.99 -3.39 7.82
C LYS A 530 -15.99 -3.17 9.34
N TYR A 531 -16.03 -4.23 10.14
CA TYR A 531 -16.19 -4.14 11.59
C TYR A 531 -14.89 -3.79 12.33
N ALA A 532 -13.79 -4.51 12.04
CA ALA A 532 -12.53 -4.35 12.75
C ALA A 532 -11.38 -4.10 11.77
N SER A 533 -10.29 -3.45 12.20
CA SER A 533 -9.07 -3.30 11.38
C SER A 533 -8.17 -4.55 11.44
N ASP A 534 -8.32 -5.36 12.49
CA ASP A 534 -7.62 -6.64 12.66
C ASP A 534 -8.12 -7.66 11.62
N PRO A 535 -7.27 -8.13 10.69
CA PRO A 535 -7.69 -9.10 9.67
C PRO A 535 -8.09 -10.46 10.25
N TYR A 536 -7.70 -10.76 11.48
CA TYR A 536 -7.96 -12.01 12.17
C TYR A 536 -9.11 -11.94 13.17
N TRP A 537 -9.77 -10.79 13.31
CA TRP A 537 -10.88 -10.59 14.25
C TRP A 537 -11.93 -11.70 14.15
N GLY A 538 -12.47 -11.97 12.96
CA GLY A 538 -13.53 -12.99 12.80
C GLY A 538 -13.06 -14.40 13.15
N ALA A 539 -11.78 -14.72 12.92
CA ALA A 539 -11.16 -15.97 13.33
C ALA A 539 -11.01 -16.06 14.87
N LYS A 540 -10.74 -14.94 15.55
CA LYS A 540 -10.67 -14.88 17.01
C LYS A 540 -12.05 -15.02 17.66
N ILE A 541 -13.09 -14.42 17.06
CA ILE A 541 -14.49 -14.60 17.50
C ILE A 541 -14.92 -16.07 17.34
N ALA A 542 -14.65 -16.68 16.18
CA ALA A 542 -14.91 -18.10 15.95
C ALA A 542 -14.20 -19.00 16.99
N GLY A 543 -12.97 -18.64 17.37
CA GLY A 543 -12.24 -19.32 18.42
C GLY A 543 -12.91 -19.26 19.80
N HIS A 544 -13.53 -18.12 20.15
CA HIS A 544 -14.31 -18.00 21.41
C HIS A 544 -15.53 -18.91 21.39
N TYR A 545 -16.26 -18.93 20.26
CA TYR A 545 -17.38 -19.83 20.06
C TYR A 545 -16.94 -21.30 20.22
N TYR A 546 -15.88 -21.71 19.53
CA TYR A 546 -15.34 -23.07 19.62
C TYR A 546 -14.98 -23.48 21.05
N ARG A 547 -14.35 -22.59 21.82
CA ARG A 547 -14.00 -22.87 23.23
C ARG A 547 -15.24 -23.06 24.11
N ALA A 548 -16.29 -22.28 23.86
CA ALA A 548 -17.57 -22.43 24.55
C ALA A 548 -18.24 -23.77 24.22
N GLU A 549 -18.28 -24.13 22.94
CA GLU A 549 -18.76 -25.44 22.47
C GLU A 549 -17.98 -26.60 23.09
N LYS A 550 -16.65 -26.51 23.12
CA LYS A 550 -15.79 -27.54 23.73
C LYS A 550 -16.08 -27.71 25.22
N ALA A 551 -16.27 -26.61 25.96
CA ALA A 551 -16.59 -26.65 27.38
C ALA A 551 -17.99 -27.22 27.67
N LEU A 552 -18.92 -27.09 26.73
CA LEU A 552 -20.32 -27.48 26.88
C LEU A 552 -20.70 -28.78 26.15
N GLY A 553 -19.72 -29.49 25.58
CA GLY A 553 -19.93 -30.81 24.98
C GLY A 553 -20.39 -30.81 23.52
N PHE A 554 -20.14 -29.74 22.78
CA PHE A 554 -20.29 -29.65 21.32
C PHE A 554 -21.72 -29.88 20.81
N LYS A 555 -22.76 -29.37 21.48
CA LYS A 555 -24.15 -29.56 21.03
C LYS A 555 -24.40 -29.02 19.63
N ASP A 556 -23.93 -27.81 19.30
CA ASP A 556 -24.14 -27.23 17.97
C ASP A 556 -23.28 -27.92 16.90
N ALA A 557 -22.06 -28.33 17.22
CA ALA A 557 -21.24 -29.13 16.32
C ALA A 557 -21.77 -30.56 16.07
N ASN A 558 -22.44 -31.17 17.05
CA ASN A 558 -23.05 -32.50 16.94
C ASN A 558 -24.37 -32.50 16.14
N ASN A 559 -25.05 -31.36 16.06
CA ASN A 559 -26.22 -31.16 15.19
C ASN A 559 -26.05 -29.89 14.33
N PRO A 560 -25.11 -29.92 13.37
CA PRO A 560 -24.67 -28.71 12.72
C PRO A 560 -25.56 -28.34 11.54
N TYR A 561 -25.67 -27.04 11.29
CA TYR A 561 -26.25 -26.51 10.06
C TYR A 561 -25.40 -26.89 8.83
N THR A 562 -26.07 -27.07 7.70
CA THR A 562 -25.41 -27.17 6.39
C THR A 562 -25.15 -25.76 5.86
N ILE A 563 -23.89 -25.44 5.59
CA ILE A 563 -23.48 -24.12 5.11
C ILE A 563 -23.11 -24.21 3.63
N GLY A 564 -23.67 -23.31 2.83
CA GLY A 564 -23.30 -23.12 1.44
C GLY A 564 -22.76 -21.72 1.18
N LEU A 565 -22.02 -21.56 0.10
CA LEU A 565 -21.57 -20.27 -0.42
C LEU A 565 -22.27 -19.99 -1.74
N THR A 566 -22.74 -18.75 -1.93
CA THR A 566 -23.26 -18.33 -3.23
C THR A 566 -22.16 -18.32 -4.29
N THR A 567 -22.45 -18.73 -5.53
CA THR A 567 -21.43 -18.77 -6.61
C THR A 567 -21.59 -17.64 -7.63
N SER A 568 -22.68 -16.89 -7.57
CA SER A 568 -23.01 -15.82 -8.51
C SER A 568 -23.16 -14.46 -7.84
N ASN A 569 -22.72 -13.40 -8.51
CA ASN A 569 -23.03 -12.02 -8.14
C ASN A 569 -24.48 -11.71 -8.50
N GLY A 570 -25.14 -10.82 -7.76
CA GLY A 570 -26.54 -10.46 -8.03
C GLY A 570 -27.52 -11.61 -7.79
N LEU A 571 -27.21 -12.54 -6.89
CA LEU A 571 -28.03 -13.73 -6.67
C LEU A 571 -29.30 -13.40 -5.88
N ASN A 572 -30.45 -13.74 -6.45
CA ASN A 572 -31.76 -13.53 -5.86
C ASN A 572 -32.11 -14.60 -4.84
N VAL A 573 -32.59 -14.16 -3.67
CA VAL A 573 -33.25 -15.00 -2.66
C VAL A 573 -34.74 -14.74 -2.73
N ARG A 574 -35.55 -15.79 -2.66
CA ARG A 574 -36.98 -15.73 -3.04
C ARG A 574 -37.87 -16.31 -1.96
N THR A 575 -39.15 -15.94 -1.97
CA THR A 575 -40.17 -16.43 -1.02
C THR A 575 -40.79 -17.77 -1.42
N ASP A 576 -40.56 -18.21 -2.65
CA ASP A 576 -41.05 -19.45 -3.22
C ASP A 576 -40.02 -20.04 -4.21
N ALA A 577 -40.13 -21.34 -4.47
CA ALA A 577 -39.24 -22.11 -5.35
C ALA A 577 -39.52 -21.85 -6.85
N SER A 578 -39.53 -20.58 -7.24
CA SER A 578 -39.86 -20.12 -8.59
C SER A 578 -39.18 -18.79 -8.89
N THR A 579 -39.00 -18.47 -10.18
CA THR A 579 -38.53 -17.16 -10.63
C THR A 579 -39.65 -16.17 -10.94
N SER A 580 -40.92 -16.56 -10.81
CA SER A 580 -42.08 -15.77 -11.21
C SER A 580 -42.33 -14.53 -10.34
N ASN A 581 -41.99 -14.59 -9.05
CA ASN A 581 -42.18 -13.49 -8.11
C ASN A 581 -40.93 -12.62 -7.99
N SER A 582 -41.12 -11.38 -7.53
CA SER A 582 -40.00 -10.50 -7.17
C SER A 582 -39.14 -11.14 -6.06
N PRO A 583 -37.81 -10.94 -6.07
CA PRO A 583 -36.93 -11.46 -5.03
C PRO A 583 -37.22 -10.82 -3.67
N LEU A 584 -37.05 -11.59 -2.59
CA LEU A 584 -37.09 -11.11 -1.21
C LEU A 584 -35.95 -10.10 -0.95
N PHE A 585 -34.77 -10.42 -1.47
CA PHE A 585 -33.59 -9.57 -1.59
C PHE A 585 -32.60 -10.19 -2.59
N THR A 586 -31.53 -9.46 -2.88
CA THR A 586 -30.46 -9.88 -3.79
C THR A 586 -29.11 -9.73 -3.10
N TYR A 587 -28.28 -10.77 -3.13
CA TYR A 587 -26.88 -10.66 -2.75
C TYR A 587 -26.09 -9.95 -3.85
N ALA A 588 -25.45 -8.83 -3.53
CA ALA A 588 -24.68 -8.07 -4.51
C ALA A 588 -23.44 -8.83 -5.03
N ARG A 589 -22.88 -9.73 -4.21
CA ARG A 589 -21.65 -10.47 -4.47
C ARG A 589 -21.87 -11.98 -4.29
N SER A 590 -21.04 -12.77 -4.99
CA SER A 590 -20.82 -14.18 -4.71
C SER A 590 -20.03 -14.39 -3.41
N GLY A 591 -19.99 -15.63 -2.93
CA GLY A 591 -19.30 -16.06 -1.73
C GLY A 591 -20.08 -15.79 -0.43
N MET A 592 -21.36 -15.40 -0.52
CA MET A 592 -22.17 -15.12 0.66
C MET A 592 -22.54 -16.44 1.35
N PRO A 593 -22.25 -16.61 2.64
CA PRO A 593 -22.64 -17.83 3.36
C PRO A 593 -24.14 -17.89 3.59
N VAL A 594 -24.73 -19.05 3.35
CA VAL A 594 -26.16 -19.34 3.56
C VAL A 594 -26.32 -20.64 4.35
N ILE A 595 -27.34 -20.71 5.20
CA ILE A 595 -27.74 -21.97 5.84
C ILE A 595 -28.75 -22.65 4.94
N VAL A 596 -28.46 -23.88 4.51
CA VAL A 596 -29.40 -24.75 3.80
C VAL A 596 -30.19 -25.54 4.84
N THR A 597 -31.52 -25.39 4.84
CA THR A 597 -32.42 -26.04 5.79
C THR A 597 -33.12 -27.26 5.21
N ASN A 598 -33.33 -27.30 3.88
CA ASN A 598 -33.95 -28.43 3.20
C ASN A 598 -33.44 -28.56 1.76
N THR A 599 -33.27 -29.81 1.31
CA THR A 599 -32.82 -30.16 -0.04
C THR A 599 -33.89 -30.88 -0.87
N GLY A 600 -35.09 -31.13 -0.33
CA GLY A 600 -36.14 -31.90 -0.97
C GLY A 600 -36.82 -31.22 -2.15
N THR A 601 -36.72 -29.90 -2.26
CA THR A 601 -37.37 -29.12 -3.32
C THR A 601 -36.61 -29.27 -4.65
N ASN A 602 -37.32 -29.62 -5.73
CA ASN A 602 -36.69 -29.87 -7.02
C ASN A 602 -36.07 -28.58 -7.59
N GLY A 603 -34.76 -28.59 -7.85
CA GLY A 603 -34.02 -27.41 -8.34
C GLY A 603 -33.74 -26.30 -7.31
N TRP A 604 -34.30 -26.34 -6.10
CA TRP A 604 -34.19 -25.26 -5.11
C TRP A 604 -33.75 -25.76 -3.72
N TYR A 605 -32.91 -24.99 -3.04
CA TYR A 605 -32.69 -25.15 -1.60
C TYR A 605 -33.66 -24.26 -0.83
N GLU A 606 -34.25 -24.79 0.24
CA GLU A 606 -34.75 -23.94 1.31
C GLU A 606 -33.56 -23.45 2.13
N VAL A 607 -33.57 -22.16 2.45
CA VAL A 607 -32.49 -21.51 3.19
C VAL A 607 -33.03 -20.68 4.34
N LEU A 608 -32.19 -20.48 5.36
CA LEU A 608 -32.45 -19.47 6.37
C LEU A 608 -32.11 -18.08 5.83
N SER A 609 -33.07 -17.17 5.84
CA SER A 609 -32.93 -15.84 5.24
C SER A 609 -32.15 -14.87 6.13
N ASP A 610 -31.20 -14.15 5.55
CA ASP A 610 -30.49 -13.05 6.23
C ASP A 610 -31.40 -11.84 6.51
N LYS A 611 -32.39 -11.61 5.62
CA LYS A 611 -33.45 -10.62 5.81
C LYS A 611 -34.63 -11.27 6.52
N LEU A 612 -35.01 -10.75 7.69
CA LEU A 612 -36.16 -11.28 8.43
C LEU A 612 -37.43 -11.29 7.56
N HIS A 613 -38.12 -12.42 7.58
CA HIS A 613 -39.42 -12.62 6.95
C HIS A 613 -40.13 -13.80 7.63
N SER A 614 -41.45 -13.90 7.46
CA SER A 614 -42.30 -14.88 8.15
C SER A 614 -42.39 -16.25 7.48
N GLY A 615 -41.80 -16.43 6.29
CA GLY A 615 -41.94 -17.65 5.48
C GLY A 615 -40.63 -18.41 5.29
N THR A 616 -40.60 -19.30 4.30
CA THR A 616 -39.39 -20.00 3.86
C THR A 616 -38.71 -19.24 2.73
N ALA A 617 -37.39 -19.18 2.73
CA ALA A 617 -36.63 -18.56 1.65
C ALA A 617 -36.01 -19.63 0.75
N TYR A 618 -35.85 -19.30 -0.53
CA TYR A 618 -35.39 -20.22 -1.55
C TYR A 618 -34.27 -19.62 -2.39
N ILE A 619 -33.30 -20.46 -2.74
CA ILE A 619 -32.22 -20.16 -3.69
C ILE A 619 -32.08 -21.36 -4.65
N SER A 620 -31.86 -21.09 -5.94
CA SER A 620 -31.61 -22.16 -6.92
C SER A 620 -30.35 -22.95 -6.54
N LYS A 621 -30.43 -24.29 -6.57
CA LYS A 621 -29.34 -25.18 -6.16
C LYS A 621 -28.07 -24.97 -6.98
N GLU A 622 -28.23 -24.59 -8.25
CA GLU A 622 -27.10 -24.39 -9.18
C GLU A 622 -26.15 -23.25 -8.73
N TYR A 623 -26.61 -22.34 -7.87
CA TYR A 623 -25.85 -21.19 -7.40
C TYR A 623 -25.33 -21.31 -5.98
N ILE A 624 -25.41 -22.50 -5.38
CA ILE A 624 -24.94 -22.77 -4.02
C ILE A 624 -23.89 -23.88 -4.05
N GLN A 625 -22.69 -23.56 -3.59
CA GLN A 625 -21.66 -24.54 -3.27
C GLN A 625 -21.71 -24.88 -1.78
N VAL A 626 -22.18 -26.08 -1.44
CA VAL A 626 -22.10 -26.57 -0.05
C VAL A 626 -20.64 -26.79 0.34
N ILE A 627 -20.22 -26.22 1.47
CA ILE A 627 -18.84 -26.31 1.95
C ILE A 627 -18.69 -27.32 3.07
N ASN A 628 -17.57 -28.04 3.05
CA ASN A 628 -17.16 -28.92 4.14
C ASN A 628 -16.51 -28.09 5.25
N THR A 629 -17.17 -28.07 6.41
CA THR A 629 -16.71 -27.31 7.57
C THR A 629 -16.13 -28.22 8.64
N VAL A 630 -15.08 -27.73 9.30
CA VAL A 630 -14.42 -28.38 10.44
C VAL A 630 -15.08 -27.89 11.72
N LYS A 631 -15.57 -28.86 12.51
CA LYS A 631 -16.39 -28.68 13.72
C LYS A 631 -15.71 -29.35 14.90
#